data_AF-A0A2G9UXS8-F1
#
_entry.id   AF-A0A2G9UXS8-F1
#
_cell.length_a   1.000
_cell.length_b   1.000
_cell.length_c   1.000
_cell.angle_alpha   90.00
_cell.angle_beta   90.00
_cell.angle_gamma   90.00
#
_symmetry.space_group_name_H-M   'P 1'
#
loop_
_entity.id
_entity.type
_entity.pdbx_description
1 polymer ?
#
loop_
_entity_poly.entity_id
_entity_poly.type
_entity_poly.pdbx_seq_one_letter_code
_entity_poly.pdbx_strand_id
1 'polypeptide(L)'
;MAPAYGAQNKREHESRVEFHLTACEQQVKYLLDSSFQQVQYKDPAVLGVNNTNSLVVAETYAEVIGVLSETHFTHIHRQFMTILSELRKDTSAAVTHNLISLLMAMKFVKIKTNQVDDFEMGIKFLDDLGSFLLEVKDKQIKREANIPALIAFVGKLYGPTSELASKKQHKLPNRSLTLLSKWVLCNIFTDC
;
A
#
# COMPACT_ATOMS: atom_id res chain seq x y z
N MET A 1 27.38 -2.66 -72.05
CA MET A 1 28.20 -1.96 -71.04
C MET A 1 27.38 -0.82 -70.46
N ALA A 2 26.80 -1.03 -69.27
CA ALA A 2 26.13 -0.01 -68.46
C ALA A 2 26.14 -0.52 -67.00
N PRO A 3 26.55 0.26 -65.99
CA PRO A 3 26.50 -0.18 -64.60
C PRO A 3 25.15 0.20 -63.99
N ALA A 4 24.49 -0.79 -63.36
CA ALA A 4 23.29 -0.58 -62.56
C ALA A 4 23.67 -0.03 -61.18
N TYR A 5 22.93 0.99 -60.76
CA TYR A 5 23.08 1.78 -59.54
C TYR A 5 23.10 0.93 -58.26
N GLY A 6 24.00 1.31 -57.34
CA GLY A 6 24.13 0.71 -56.01
C GLY A 6 22.91 0.99 -55.12
N ALA A 7 22.40 -0.09 -54.52
CA ALA A 7 21.39 -0.02 -53.47
C ALA A 7 22.04 0.52 -52.17
N GLN A 8 21.63 1.72 -51.78
CA GLN A 8 21.92 2.27 -50.46
C GLN A 8 21.25 1.42 -49.38
N ASN A 9 22.10 0.72 -48.63
CA ASN A 9 21.73 -0.04 -47.44
C ASN A 9 21.37 0.95 -46.32
N LYS A 10 20.10 1.36 -46.27
CA LYS A 10 19.54 2.17 -45.20
C LYS A 10 19.40 1.28 -43.97
N ARG A 11 20.47 1.21 -43.17
CA ARG A 11 20.42 0.64 -41.82
C ARG A 11 19.45 1.50 -41.01
N GLU A 12 18.22 1.00 -40.87
CA GLU A 12 17.25 1.48 -39.90
C GLU A 12 17.90 1.39 -38.53
N HIS A 13 18.29 2.55 -37.99
CA HIS A 13 18.66 2.67 -36.60
C HIS A 13 17.35 2.69 -35.82
N GLU A 14 16.75 1.51 -35.63
CA GLU A 14 15.73 1.33 -34.61
C GLU A 14 16.41 1.60 -33.27
N SER A 15 16.22 2.82 -32.74
CA SER A 15 16.52 3.14 -31.36
C SER A 15 15.62 2.30 -30.47
N ARG A 16 16.07 1.08 -30.18
CA ARG A 16 15.45 0.14 -29.26
C ARG A 16 15.56 0.77 -27.87
N VAL A 17 14.48 1.38 -27.40
CA VAL A 17 14.37 1.86 -26.02
C VAL A 17 14.37 0.61 -25.14
N GLU A 18 15.55 0.23 -24.66
CA GLU A 18 15.68 -0.83 -23.66
C GLU A 18 15.13 -0.27 -22.35
N PHE A 19 13.84 -0.51 -22.09
CA PHE A 19 13.27 -0.26 -20.78
C PHE A 19 13.97 -1.20 -19.80
N HIS A 20 14.86 -0.65 -18.95
CA HIS A 20 15.51 -1.37 -17.86
C HIS A 20 14.50 -1.68 -16.75
N LEU A 21 13.55 -2.58 -17.05
CA LEU A 21 12.42 -2.94 -16.19
C LEU A 21 12.92 -3.46 -14.83
N THR A 22 14.01 -4.23 -14.84
CA THR A 22 14.66 -4.79 -13.64
C THR A 22 15.29 -3.73 -12.74
N ALA A 23 15.86 -2.66 -13.30
CA ALA A 23 16.39 -1.54 -12.52
C ALA A 23 15.24 -0.76 -11.85
N CYS A 24 14.12 -0.59 -12.56
CA CYS A 24 12.91 0.04 -12.02
C CYS A 24 12.34 -0.74 -10.82
N GLU A 25 12.23 -2.06 -10.92
CA GLU A 25 11.74 -2.91 -9.82
C GLU A 25 12.64 -2.83 -8.57
N GLN A 26 13.95 -2.79 -8.75
CA GLN A 26 14.91 -2.62 -7.66
C GLN A 26 14.76 -1.25 -6.97
N GLN A 27 14.54 -0.20 -7.76
CA GLN A 27 14.30 1.14 -7.24
C GLN A 27 12.98 1.22 -6.46
N VAL A 28 11.90 0.60 -6.97
CA VAL A 28 10.62 0.54 -6.24
C VAL A 28 10.79 -0.22 -4.93
N LYS A 29 11.48 -1.35 -4.94
CA LYS A 29 11.78 -2.10 -3.71
C LYS A 29 12.55 -1.25 -2.71
N TYR A 30 13.60 -0.56 -3.15
CA TYR A 30 14.38 0.33 -2.29
C TYR A 30 13.54 1.46 -1.68
N LEU A 31 12.67 2.07 -2.48
CA LEU A 31 11.74 3.10 -1.99
C LEU A 31 10.76 2.55 -0.96
N LEU A 32 10.19 1.37 -1.20
CA LEU A 32 9.29 0.73 -0.23
C LEU A 32 10.00 0.38 1.07
N ASP A 33 11.16 -0.28 1.00
CA ASP A 33 11.94 -0.65 2.18
C ASP A 33 12.32 0.58 3.01
N SER A 34 12.79 1.64 2.34
CA SER A 34 13.13 2.90 3.00
C SER A 34 11.89 3.55 3.62
N SER A 35 10.74 3.52 2.93
CA SER A 35 9.50 4.10 3.45
C SER A 35 9.02 3.37 4.69
N PHE A 36 9.00 2.03 4.67
CA PHE A 36 8.63 1.21 5.81
C PHE A 36 9.58 1.38 7.00
N GLN A 37 10.84 1.70 6.77
CA GLN A 37 11.78 2.05 7.85
C GLN A 37 11.45 3.42 8.46
N GLN A 38 11.09 4.41 7.64
CA GLN A 38 10.86 5.78 8.12
C GLN A 38 9.54 5.97 8.87
N VAL A 39 8.52 5.16 8.58
CA VAL A 39 7.22 5.19 9.27
C VAL A 39 7.21 4.49 10.64
N GLN A 40 8.29 3.80 11.01
CA GLN A 40 8.37 3.16 12.32
C GLN A 40 8.43 4.18 13.46
N TYR A 41 7.98 3.76 14.64
CA TYR A 41 7.97 4.63 15.80
C TYR A 41 9.40 4.99 16.21
N LYS A 42 9.61 6.27 16.48
CA LYS A 42 10.85 6.82 17.01
C LYS A 42 10.51 7.51 18.31
N ASP A 43 11.27 7.20 19.36
CA ASP A 43 11.02 7.74 20.69
C ASP A 43 11.18 9.28 20.70
N PRO A 44 10.13 10.04 21.06
CA PRO A 44 10.20 11.49 21.17
C PRO A 44 11.30 11.97 22.12
N ALA A 45 11.63 11.20 23.16
CA ALA A 45 12.69 11.54 24.10
C ALA A 45 14.08 11.52 23.44
N VAL A 46 14.28 10.62 22.46
CA VAL A 46 15.53 10.53 21.68
C VAL A 46 15.61 11.65 20.63
N LEU A 47 14.48 12.00 20.02
CA LEU A 47 14.43 13.01 18.96
C LEU A 47 14.47 14.45 19.50
N GLY A 48 13.96 14.68 20.72
CA GLY A 48 13.91 15.99 21.35
C GLY A 48 13.23 17.04 20.47
N VAL A 49 13.94 18.13 20.17
CA VAL A 49 13.43 19.22 19.34
C VAL A 49 13.10 18.80 17.90
N ASN A 50 13.65 17.69 17.41
CA ASN A 50 13.43 17.19 16.06
C ASN A 50 12.21 16.26 15.95
N ASN A 51 11.47 16.02 17.04
CA ASN A 51 10.32 15.10 17.01
C ASN A 51 9.28 15.49 15.95
N THR A 52 8.91 16.77 15.89
CA THR A 52 7.94 17.27 14.88
C THR A 52 8.44 17.03 13.45
N ASN A 53 9.71 17.30 13.18
CA ASN A 53 10.31 17.06 11.87
C ASN A 53 10.26 15.56 11.51
N SER A 54 10.54 14.69 12.49
CA SER A 54 10.48 13.24 12.27
C SER A 54 9.06 12.75 11.96
N LEU A 55 8.03 13.35 12.57
CA LEU A 55 6.63 13.03 12.26
C LEU A 55 6.26 13.44 10.82
N VAL A 56 6.68 14.64 10.40
CA VAL A 56 6.47 15.11 9.01
C VAL A 56 7.17 14.20 8.01
N VAL A 57 8.40 13.77 8.31
CA VAL A 57 9.13 12.80 7.48
C VAL A 57 8.37 11.48 7.40
N ALA A 58 7.94 10.92 8.53
CA ALA A 58 7.18 9.67 8.56
C ALA A 58 5.89 9.77 7.72
N GLU A 59 5.15 10.88 7.83
CA GLU A 59 3.95 11.11 7.03
C GLU A 59 4.25 11.19 5.52
N THR A 60 5.31 11.91 5.15
CA THR A 60 5.75 12.02 3.75
C THR A 60 6.10 10.64 3.16
N TYR A 61 6.80 9.80 3.92
CA TYR A 61 7.11 8.43 3.48
C TYR A 61 5.88 7.52 3.44
N ALA A 62 4.90 7.74 4.30
CA ALA A 62 3.62 7.03 4.22
C ALA A 62 2.83 7.42 2.96
N GLU A 63 2.87 8.68 2.54
CA GLU A 63 2.32 9.11 1.24
C GLU A 63 2.99 8.40 0.06
N VAL A 64 4.32 8.21 0.11
CA VAL A 64 5.06 7.44 -0.92
C VAL A 64 4.52 6.01 -1.01
N ILE A 65 4.31 5.34 0.13
CA ILE A 65 3.68 4.00 0.16
C ILE A 65 2.29 4.07 -0.47
N GLY A 66 1.50 5.10 -0.16
CA GLY A 66 0.16 5.31 -0.72
C GLY A 66 0.10 5.60 -2.22
N VAL A 67 1.16 6.17 -2.80
CA VAL A 67 1.30 6.32 -4.26
C VAL A 67 1.72 4.98 -4.88
N LEU A 68 2.70 4.30 -4.29
CA LEU A 68 3.19 3.01 -4.78
C LEU A 68 2.15 1.89 -4.67
N SER A 69 1.21 1.99 -3.72
CA SER A 69 0.13 1.00 -3.57
C SER A 69 -0.80 0.93 -4.78
N GLU A 70 -0.84 1.97 -5.61
CA GLU A 70 -1.62 1.94 -6.84
C GLU A 70 -1.02 0.95 -7.85
N THR A 71 0.29 0.72 -7.85
CA THR A 71 0.97 -0.11 -8.87
C THR A 71 1.58 -1.38 -8.29
N HIS A 72 1.93 -1.39 -7.00
CA HIS A 72 2.67 -2.47 -6.34
C HIS A 72 1.94 -2.98 -5.09
N PHE A 73 0.60 -3.01 -5.13
CA PHE A 73 -0.24 -3.38 -3.99
C PHE A 73 0.13 -4.73 -3.38
N THR A 74 0.34 -5.77 -4.20
CA THR A 74 0.72 -7.11 -3.74
C THR A 74 1.99 -7.10 -2.88
N HIS A 75 2.98 -6.30 -3.28
CA HIS A 75 4.25 -6.20 -2.56
C HIS A 75 4.04 -5.50 -1.22
N ILE A 76 3.31 -4.38 -1.22
CA ILE A 76 2.96 -3.64 -0.01
C ILE A 76 2.16 -4.51 0.95
N HIS A 77 1.14 -5.23 0.47
CA HIS A 77 0.35 -6.16 1.27
C HIS A 77 1.28 -7.18 1.96
N ARG A 78 2.13 -7.88 1.19
CA ARG A 78 3.04 -8.88 1.75
C ARG A 78 3.95 -8.27 2.82
N GLN A 79 4.60 -7.15 2.50
CA GLN A 79 5.56 -6.49 3.38
C GLN A 79 4.89 -5.98 4.67
N PHE A 80 3.71 -5.38 4.55
CA PHE A 80 2.92 -4.90 5.68
C PHE A 80 2.58 -6.04 6.65
N MET A 81 2.06 -7.15 6.13
CA MET A 81 1.71 -8.32 6.94
C MET A 81 2.95 -8.99 7.55
N THR A 82 4.08 -9.00 6.85
CA THR A 82 5.36 -9.47 7.40
C THR A 82 5.80 -8.62 8.60
N ILE A 83 5.84 -7.29 8.46
CA ILE A 83 6.27 -6.40 9.54
C ILE A 83 5.32 -6.49 10.75
N LEU A 84 4.00 -6.54 10.53
CA LEU A 84 3.01 -6.76 11.61
C LEU A 84 3.26 -8.07 12.37
N SER A 85 3.54 -9.14 11.63
CA SER A 85 3.80 -10.46 12.22
C SER A 85 5.11 -10.52 12.98
N GLU A 86 6.12 -9.75 12.56
CA GLU A 86 7.40 -9.61 13.25
C GLU A 86 7.25 -8.79 14.53
N LEU A 87 6.61 -7.61 14.44
CA LEU A 87 6.34 -6.76 15.60
C LEU A 87 5.55 -7.50 16.68
N ARG A 88 4.62 -8.38 16.30
CA ARG A 88 3.87 -9.19 17.29
C ARG A 88 4.75 -10.14 18.12
N LYS A 89 5.90 -10.56 17.59
CA LYS A 89 6.86 -11.41 18.31
C LYS A 89 7.81 -10.60 19.19
N ASP A 90 7.86 -9.28 19.01
CA ASP A 90 8.66 -8.37 19.81
C ASP A 90 8.04 -8.18 21.21
N THR A 91 8.88 -8.29 22.24
CA THR A 91 8.53 -8.08 23.65
C THR A 91 8.99 -6.72 24.18
N SER A 92 9.56 -5.87 23.33
CA SER A 92 9.93 -4.50 23.65
C SER A 92 8.73 -3.66 24.08
N ALA A 93 8.95 -2.73 25.02
CA ALA A 93 7.94 -1.75 25.43
C ALA A 93 7.50 -0.82 24.28
N ALA A 94 8.29 -0.73 23.20
CA ALA A 94 7.96 0.07 22.02
C ALA A 94 7.00 -0.63 21.04
N VAL A 95 6.68 -1.92 21.23
CA VAL A 95 5.88 -2.71 20.26
C VAL A 95 4.52 -2.09 19.97
N THR A 96 3.82 -1.61 21.00
CA THR A 96 2.50 -0.98 20.87
C THR A 96 2.59 0.28 20.01
N HIS A 97 3.60 1.11 20.23
CA HIS A 97 3.81 2.33 19.45
C HIS A 97 4.24 2.03 18.01
N ASN A 98 5.08 1.02 17.79
CA ASN A 98 5.47 0.58 16.45
C ASN A 98 4.27 0.06 15.65
N LEU A 99 3.41 -0.76 16.27
CA LEU A 99 2.19 -1.25 15.65
C LEU A 99 1.25 -0.09 15.30
N ILE A 100 1.04 0.84 16.22
CA ILE A 100 0.21 2.04 15.96
C ILE A 100 0.80 2.86 14.82
N SER A 101 2.10 3.15 14.83
CA SER A 101 2.76 3.95 13.78
C SER A 101 2.60 3.31 12.40
N LEU A 102 2.75 1.98 12.32
CA LEU A 102 2.56 1.24 11.08
C LEU A 102 1.09 1.23 10.61
N LEU A 103 0.14 1.07 11.54
CA LEU A 103 -1.30 1.16 11.24
C LEU A 103 -1.69 2.57 10.78
N MET A 104 -1.12 3.62 11.37
CA MET A 104 -1.34 5.00 10.92
C MET A 104 -0.81 5.25 9.52
N ALA A 105 0.35 4.67 9.15
CA ALA A 105 0.86 4.76 7.79
C ALA A 105 -0.09 4.09 6.77
N MET A 106 -0.88 3.10 7.19
CA MET A 106 -1.85 2.44 6.33
C MET A 106 -2.97 3.37 5.85
N LYS A 107 -3.25 4.48 6.56
CA LYS A 107 -4.27 5.46 6.13
C LYS A 107 -4.03 5.99 4.72
N PHE A 108 -2.78 5.94 4.25
CA PHE A 108 -2.37 6.40 2.93
C PHE A 108 -2.48 5.35 1.83
N VAL A 109 -2.59 4.07 2.17
CA VAL A 109 -2.66 2.97 1.20
C VAL A 109 -3.93 3.13 0.37
N LYS A 110 -3.81 3.08 -0.95
CA LYS A 110 -4.94 3.16 -1.88
C LYS A 110 -5.23 1.79 -2.46
N ILE A 111 -6.47 1.34 -2.27
CA ILE A 111 -7.01 0.14 -2.91
C ILE A 111 -7.61 0.53 -4.26
N LYS A 112 -7.13 -0.11 -5.33
CA LYS A 112 -7.69 0.01 -6.67
C LYS A 112 -9.01 -0.74 -6.76
N THR A 113 -9.95 -0.17 -7.50
CA THR A 113 -11.33 -0.65 -7.65
C THR A 113 -11.80 -0.68 -9.10
N ASN A 114 -10.87 -0.41 -10.02
CA ASN A 114 -11.09 -0.39 -11.47
C ASN A 114 -11.11 -1.79 -12.09
N GLN A 115 -10.42 -2.76 -11.47
CA GLN A 115 -10.40 -4.17 -11.86
C GLN A 115 -10.91 -5.02 -10.70
N VAL A 116 -11.65 -6.09 -11.03
CA VAL A 116 -12.18 -7.01 -10.02
C VAL A 116 -11.04 -7.67 -9.25
N ASP A 117 -10.00 -8.13 -9.95
CA ASP A 117 -8.83 -8.78 -9.33
C ASP A 117 -8.09 -7.86 -8.34
N ASP A 118 -7.89 -6.58 -8.71
CA ASP A 118 -7.28 -5.58 -7.83
C ASP A 118 -8.13 -5.31 -6.58
N PHE A 119 -9.45 -5.30 -6.76
CA PHE A 119 -10.40 -5.05 -5.67
C PHE A 119 -10.49 -6.24 -4.71
N GLU A 120 -10.53 -7.47 -5.24
CA GLU A 120 -10.45 -8.70 -4.44
C GLU A 120 -9.16 -8.74 -3.62
N MET A 121 -8.04 -8.34 -4.20
CA MET A 121 -6.77 -8.26 -3.47
C MET A 121 -6.82 -7.22 -2.34
N GLY A 122 -7.47 -6.08 -2.58
CA GLY A 122 -7.73 -5.07 -1.56
C GLY A 122 -8.60 -5.57 -0.40
N ILE A 123 -9.66 -6.32 -0.70
CA ILE A 123 -10.52 -6.92 0.33
C ILE A 123 -9.77 -7.99 1.11
N LYS A 124 -9.00 -8.83 0.40
CA LYS A 124 -8.15 -9.83 1.06
C LYS A 124 -7.18 -9.18 2.04
N PHE A 125 -6.55 -8.06 1.65
CA PHE A 125 -5.68 -7.31 2.56
C PHE A 125 -6.42 -6.80 3.81
N LEU A 126 -7.62 -6.25 3.65
CA LEU A 126 -8.41 -5.78 4.78
C LEU A 126 -8.88 -6.93 5.69
N ASP A 127 -9.18 -8.10 5.12
CA ASP A 127 -9.55 -9.31 5.85
C ASP A 127 -8.35 -9.90 6.64
N ASP A 128 -7.19 -10.01 5.99
CA ASP A 128 -5.93 -10.44 6.63
C ASP A 128 -5.56 -9.49 7.78
N LEU A 129 -5.75 -8.19 7.60
CA LEU A 129 -5.55 -7.19 8.66
C LEU A 129 -6.58 -7.29 9.78
N GLY A 130 -7.86 -7.43 9.46
CA GLY A 130 -8.92 -7.59 10.45
C GLY A 130 -8.66 -8.80 11.34
N SER A 131 -8.23 -9.91 10.73
CA SER A 131 -7.81 -11.13 11.42
C SER A 131 -6.63 -10.86 12.36
N PHE A 132 -5.58 -10.18 11.89
CA PHE A 132 -4.44 -9.79 12.73
C PHE A 132 -4.88 -8.94 13.94
N LEU A 133 -5.70 -7.91 13.72
CA LEU A 133 -6.12 -6.98 14.76
C LEU A 133 -7.04 -7.63 15.82
N LEU A 134 -7.85 -8.62 15.44
CA LEU A 134 -8.66 -9.39 16.38
C LEU A 134 -7.80 -10.16 17.39
N GLU A 135 -6.67 -10.69 16.93
CA GLU A 135 -5.74 -11.47 17.76
C GLU A 135 -4.89 -10.60 18.71
N VAL A 136 -4.72 -9.31 18.40
CA VAL A 136 -4.05 -8.36 19.30
C VAL A 136 -4.87 -8.20 20.57
N LYS A 137 -4.22 -8.26 21.74
CA LYS A 137 -4.89 -8.09 23.06
C LYS A 137 -4.81 -6.66 23.59
N ASP A 138 -3.90 -5.87 23.07
CA ASP A 138 -3.64 -4.50 23.52
C ASP A 138 -4.82 -3.57 23.20
N LYS A 139 -5.44 -3.01 24.24
CA LYS A 139 -6.62 -2.14 24.12
C LYS A 139 -6.31 -0.82 23.40
N GLN A 140 -5.08 -0.33 23.47
CA GLN A 140 -4.67 0.91 22.79
C GLN A 140 -4.69 0.70 21.28
N ILE A 141 -4.11 -0.40 20.81
CA ILE A 141 -4.10 -0.75 19.38
C ILE A 141 -5.53 -0.93 18.86
N LYS A 142 -6.40 -1.58 19.63
CA LYS A 142 -7.81 -1.76 19.23
C LYS A 142 -8.58 -0.45 19.08
N ARG A 143 -8.29 0.53 19.94
CA ARG A 143 -8.91 1.86 19.87
C ARG A 143 -8.44 2.60 18.63
N GLU A 144 -7.13 2.62 18.40
CA GLU A 144 -6.55 3.33 17.26
C GLU A 144 -6.97 2.75 15.90
N ALA A 145 -7.08 1.42 15.81
CA ALA A 145 -7.40 0.73 14.56
C ALA A 145 -8.91 0.59 14.28
N ASN A 146 -9.77 1.10 15.17
CA ASN A 146 -11.24 1.00 15.10
C ASN A 146 -11.74 -0.35 14.53
N ILE A 147 -11.34 -1.45 15.16
CA ILE A 147 -11.57 -2.83 14.68
C ILE A 147 -13.05 -3.11 14.31
N PRO A 148 -14.06 -2.67 15.09
CA PRO A 148 -15.45 -2.87 14.72
C PRO A 148 -15.83 -2.21 13.39
N ALA A 149 -15.31 -1.03 13.09
CA ALA A 149 -15.54 -0.34 11.83
C ALA A 149 -14.89 -1.08 10.66
N LEU A 150 -13.67 -1.58 10.83
CA LEU A 150 -12.98 -2.40 9.82
C LEU A 150 -13.76 -3.68 9.50
N ILE A 151 -14.20 -4.44 10.51
CA ILE A 151 -14.95 -5.69 10.30
C ILE A 151 -16.31 -5.42 9.63
N ALA A 152 -17.04 -4.40 10.11
CA ALA A 152 -18.32 -4.02 9.52
C ALA A 152 -18.14 -3.56 8.06
N PHE A 153 -17.02 -2.90 7.75
CA PHE A 153 -16.70 -2.48 6.40
C PHE A 153 -16.37 -3.66 5.48
N VAL A 154 -15.48 -4.56 5.90
CA VAL A 154 -15.14 -5.77 5.13
C VAL A 154 -16.40 -6.59 4.84
N GLY A 155 -17.26 -6.79 5.84
CA GLY A 155 -18.54 -7.49 5.66
C GLY A 155 -19.49 -6.79 4.68
N LYS A 156 -19.54 -5.45 4.70
CA LYS A 156 -20.34 -4.65 3.75
C LYS A 156 -19.77 -4.66 2.33
N LEU A 157 -18.45 -4.80 2.17
CA LEU A 157 -17.82 -4.87 0.84
C LEU A 157 -17.92 -6.26 0.22
N TYR A 158 -17.93 -7.33 1.02
CA TYR A 158 -17.87 -8.69 0.51
C TYR A 158 -19.07 -9.06 -0.37
N GLY A 159 -20.28 -8.62 0.00
CA GLY A 159 -21.51 -8.82 -0.79
C GLY A 159 -21.45 -8.19 -2.19
N PRO A 160 -21.25 -6.86 -2.30
CA PRO A 160 -21.06 -6.19 -3.58
C PRO A 160 -19.95 -6.79 -4.44
N THR A 161 -18.83 -7.22 -3.81
CA THR A 161 -17.69 -7.82 -4.52
C THR A 161 -18.04 -9.17 -5.13
N SER A 162 -18.73 -10.03 -4.37
CA SER A 162 -19.22 -11.33 -4.86
C SER A 162 -20.19 -11.16 -6.05
N GLU A 163 -21.06 -10.15 -5.99
CA GLU A 163 -21.98 -9.83 -7.09
C GLU A 163 -21.28 -9.24 -8.32
N LEU A 164 -20.18 -8.49 -8.12
CA LEU A 164 -19.36 -7.92 -9.19
C LEU A 164 -18.45 -8.95 -9.86
N ALA A 165 -17.88 -9.89 -9.08
CA ALA A 165 -17.04 -10.98 -9.60
C ALA A 165 -17.86 -11.99 -10.41
N SER A 166 -19.11 -12.25 -10.00
CA SER A 166 -20.03 -13.14 -10.73
C SER A 166 -20.57 -12.53 -12.03
N LYS A 167 -20.66 -11.20 -12.13
CA LYS A 167 -21.03 -10.49 -13.36
C LYS A 167 -19.77 -9.93 -14.03
N LYS A 168 -19.11 -10.70 -14.90
CA LYS A 168 -18.02 -10.23 -15.79
C LYS A 168 -18.47 -9.13 -16.78
N GLN A 169 -18.82 -7.94 -16.29
CA GLN A 169 -19.36 -6.83 -17.08
C GLN A 169 -18.64 -5.52 -16.73
N HIS A 170 -17.75 -5.16 -17.65
CA HIS A 170 -17.28 -3.84 -18.06
C HIS A 170 -17.59 -2.60 -17.17
N LYS A 171 -16.48 -2.01 -16.68
CA LYS A 171 -16.27 -0.58 -16.37
C LYS A 171 -17.38 0.11 -15.55
N LEU A 172 -17.22 0.09 -14.23
CA LEU A 172 -17.87 1.05 -13.33
C LEU A 172 -17.14 2.41 -13.31
N PRO A 173 -17.84 3.52 -12.99
CA PRO A 173 -17.23 4.83 -12.84
C PRO A 173 -16.29 4.85 -11.63
N ASN A 174 -14.99 4.86 -11.92
CA ASN A 174 -13.83 4.77 -11.04
C ASN A 174 -13.78 5.78 -9.86
N ARG A 175 -14.66 6.79 -9.84
CA ARG A 175 -14.64 7.87 -8.84
C ARG A 175 -15.35 7.53 -7.52
N SER A 176 -16.42 6.72 -7.55
CA SER A 176 -17.21 6.45 -6.33
C SER A 176 -16.53 5.46 -5.39
N LEU A 177 -15.81 4.48 -5.94
CA LEU A 177 -15.12 3.43 -5.20
C LEU A 177 -13.74 3.88 -4.63
N THR A 178 -13.04 4.78 -5.33
CA THR A 178 -11.78 5.38 -4.83
C THR A 178 -12.00 6.41 -3.73
N LEU A 179 -13.15 7.09 -3.72
CA LEU A 179 -13.57 7.92 -2.58
C LEU A 179 -13.96 7.04 -1.38
N LEU A 180 -14.53 5.85 -1.63
CA LEU A 180 -14.86 4.90 -0.56
C LEU A 180 -13.60 4.37 0.14
N SER A 181 -12.57 3.94 -0.60
CA SER A 181 -11.33 3.42 0.02
C SER A 181 -10.58 4.51 0.80
N LYS A 182 -10.51 5.75 0.28
CA LYS A 182 -9.95 6.89 1.00
C LYS A 182 -10.77 7.27 2.24
N TRP A 183 -12.10 7.32 2.14
CA TRP A 183 -12.97 7.65 3.27
C TRP A 183 -12.92 6.59 4.37
N VAL A 184 -12.75 5.32 4.00
CA VAL A 184 -12.71 4.19 4.93
C VAL A 184 -11.39 4.11 5.68
N LEU A 185 -10.27 4.24 4.99
CA LEU A 185 -8.96 4.23 5.66
C LEU A 185 -8.76 5.50 6.50
N CYS A 186 -9.41 6.61 6.13
CA CYS A 186 -9.57 7.75 7.03
C CYS A 186 -10.41 7.32 8.26
N ASN A 187 -11.68 6.94 8.12
CA ASN A 187 -12.54 6.63 9.29
C ASN A 187 -12.08 5.44 10.17
N ILE A 188 -11.28 4.51 9.65
CA ILE A 188 -10.73 3.39 10.44
C ILE A 188 -9.52 3.83 11.28
N PHE A 189 -8.73 4.81 10.80
CA PHE A 189 -7.46 5.22 11.43
C PHE A 189 -7.38 6.71 11.78
N THR A 190 -8.48 7.47 11.69
CA THR A 190 -8.46 8.94 11.79
C THR A 190 -9.40 9.49 12.87
N ASP A 191 -9.82 8.68 13.84
CA ASP A 191 -10.38 9.18 15.09
C ASP A 191 -9.34 9.07 16.22
N CYS A 192 -8.29 9.87 16.10
CA CYS A 192 -7.47 10.33 17.21
C CYS A 192 -7.19 11.83 17.06
#